data_AF-A0A1I5NW70-F1
#
_entry.id   AF-A0A1I5NW70-F1
#
_cell.length_a   1.000
_cell.length_b   1.000
_cell.length_c   1.000
_cell.angle_alpha   90.00
_cell.angle_beta   90.00
_cell.angle_gamma   90.00
#
_symmetry.space_group_name_H-M   'P 1'
#
loop_
_entity.id
_entity.type
_entity.pdbx_description
1 polymer ?
#
loop_
_entity_poly.entity_id
_entity_poly.type
_entity_poly.pdbx_seq_one_letter_code
_entity_poly.pdbx_strand_id
1 'polypeptide(L)'
;MFINETIKVATKGRRLELVIFTSSLIIQFYLANTQLHYGSSLTSIAFMLLSSILFRYIIANERFFHNDQPKLTYENVVDYVFSKNICTVVFVFTVFMFVIQMTRYLHNASFNFQNYDHILVYCLMVLGAENLLYGIYQTPVPIYNREGKEEKLTDHKIDWKNIKIQWPSFVMLGLYCVTFLAFDFVPHLLTAMMYYIISVFIFINSLRSVQV
;
A
#
# COMPACT_ATOMS: atom_id res chain seq x y z
N MET A 1 -20.67 -2.95 4.76
CA MET A 1 -20.99 -3.37 3.38
C MET A 1 -19.73 -3.50 2.51
N PHE A 2 -18.89 -2.46 2.44
CA PHE A 2 -17.68 -2.44 1.59
C PHE A 2 -16.55 -3.39 2.02
N ILE A 3 -16.42 -3.76 3.30
CA ILE A 3 -15.39 -4.74 3.74
C ILE A 3 -15.63 -6.12 3.13
N ASN A 4 -16.85 -6.65 3.22
CA ASN A 4 -17.18 -7.96 2.64
C ASN A 4 -17.05 -7.96 1.10
N GLU A 5 -17.42 -6.87 0.44
CA GLU A 5 -17.20 -6.73 -1.02
C GLU A 5 -15.72 -6.61 -1.35
N THR A 6 -14.95 -5.89 -0.55
CA THR A 6 -13.51 -5.74 -0.74
C THR A 6 -12.79 -7.09 -0.60
N ILE A 7 -13.14 -7.86 0.43
CA ILE A 7 -12.62 -9.22 0.64
C ILE A 7 -13.09 -10.14 -0.49
N LYS A 8 -14.35 -10.06 -0.93
CA LYS A 8 -14.90 -10.90 -2.01
C LYS A 8 -14.25 -10.60 -3.37
N VAL A 9 -13.96 -9.34 -3.67
CA VAL A 9 -13.27 -8.94 -4.91
C VAL A 9 -11.78 -9.26 -4.81
N ALA A 10 -11.13 -9.06 -3.66
CA ALA A 10 -9.74 -9.48 -3.44
C ALA A 10 -9.58 -11.01 -3.57
N THR A 11 -10.55 -11.78 -3.08
CA THR A 11 -10.56 -13.25 -3.19
C THR A 11 -11.09 -13.78 -4.53
N LYS A 12 -11.83 -13.00 -5.34
CA LYS A 12 -12.22 -13.39 -6.71
C LYS A 12 -11.26 -12.88 -7.79
N GLY A 13 -10.46 -11.85 -7.50
CA GLY A 13 -9.45 -11.29 -8.39
C GLY A 13 -8.23 -12.19 -8.57
N ARG A 14 -7.19 -11.67 -9.24
CA ARG A 14 -5.94 -12.38 -9.60
C ARG A 14 -5.16 -12.89 -8.39
N ARG A 15 -5.65 -13.97 -7.77
CA ARG A 15 -5.02 -14.67 -6.62
C ARG A 15 -3.56 -15.00 -6.92
N LEU A 16 -3.27 -15.37 -8.15
CA LEU A 16 -1.92 -15.74 -8.58
C LEU A 16 -0.94 -14.57 -8.47
N GLU A 17 -1.32 -13.36 -8.88
CA GLU A 17 -0.45 -12.17 -8.77
C GLU A 17 -0.22 -11.79 -7.32
N LEU A 18 -1.27 -11.83 -6.48
CA LEU A 18 -1.15 -11.54 -5.06
C LEU A 18 -0.23 -12.56 -4.36
N VAL A 19 -0.35 -13.85 -4.70
CA VAL A 19 0.50 -14.93 -4.21
C VAL A 19 1.94 -14.76 -4.69
N ILE A 20 2.17 -14.48 -5.98
CA ILE A 20 3.50 -14.23 -6.54
C ILE A 20 4.15 -13.01 -5.87
N PHE A 21 3.40 -11.95 -5.66
CA PHE A 21 3.89 -10.73 -5.02
C PHE A 21 4.24 -10.95 -3.55
N THR A 22 3.37 -11.65 -2.81
CA THR A 22 3.61 -11.96 -1.40
C THR A 22 4.79 -12.93 -1.24
N SER A 23 4.91 -13.93 -2.10
CA SER A 23 6.04 -14.87 -2.09
C SER A 23 7.37 -14.22 -2.48
N SER A 24 7.39 -13.33 -3.48
CA SER A 24 8.60 -12.58 -3.85
C SER A 24 9.04 -11.62 -2.75
N LEU A 25 8.10 -11.00 -2.02
CA LEU A 25 8.43 -10.23 -0.82
C LEU A 25 8.99 -11.10 0.31
N ILE A 26 8.38 -12.25 0.59
CA ILE A 26 8.91 -13.19 1.60
C ILE A 26 10.36 -13.58 1.28
N ILE A 27 10.67 -13.82 0.00
CA ILE A 27 12.04 -14.13 -0.47
C ILE A 27 12.97 -12.92 -0.30
N GLN A 28 12.55 -11.72 -0.69
CA GLN A 28 13.34 -10.50 -0.52
C GLN A 28 13.63 -10.21 0.96
N PHE A 29 12.64 -10.42 1.83
CA PHE A 29 12.81 -10.29 3.27
C PHE A 29 13.76 -11.33 3.85
N TYR A 30 13.64 -12.58 3.41
CA TYR A 30 14.57 -13.63 3.80
C TYR A 30 16.01 -13.24 3.41
N LEU A 31 16.24 -12.80 2.17
CA LEU A 31 17.55 -12.38 1.69
C LEU A 31 18.08 -11.15 2.45
N ALA A 32 17.23 -10.14 2.67
CA ALA A 32 17.59 -8.93 3.39
C ALA A 32 17.99 -9.22 4.85
N ASN A 33 17.30 -10.15 5.51
CA ASN A 33 17.51 -10.43 6.94
C ASN A 33 18.63 -11.45 7.20
N THR A 34 18.95 -12.33 6.24
CA THR A 34 19.96 -13.39 6.42
C THR A 34 21.32 -13.07 5.81
N GLN A 35 21.41 -12.21 4.78
CA GLN A 35 22.65 -12.03 4.02
C GLN A 35 23.25 -10.63 4.07
N LEU A 36 22.52 -9.61 4.52
CA LEU A 36 23.00 -8.23 4.47
C LEU A 36 23.26 -7.70 5.88
N HIS A 37 24.52 -7.37 6.15
CA HIS A 37 25.00 -6.70 7.38
C HIS A 37 24.28 -5.35 7.65
N TYR A 38 23.55 -4.82 6.65
CA TYR A 38 22.69 -3.62 6.66
C TYR A 38 21.20 -3.92 6.37
N GLY A 39 20.74 -5.14 6.70
CA GLY A 39 19.44 -5.70 6.29
C GLY A 39 18.17 -4.98 6.76
N SER A 40 18.24 -4.15 7.80
CA SER A 40 17.08 -3.42 8.35
C SER A 40 16.54 -2.36 7.40
N SER A 41 17.41 -1.67 6.66
CA SER A 41 17.02 -0.63 5.71
C SER A 41 16.34 -1.21 4.47
N LEU A 42 16.85 -2.29 3.90
CA LEU A 42 16.21 -2.99 2.76
C LEU A 42 14.85 -3.59 3.15
N THR A 43 14.78 -4.18 4.34
CA THR A 43 13.53 -4.68 4.93
C THR A 43 12.52 -3.53 5.05
N SER A 44 12.95 -2.37 5.53
CA SER A 44 12.10 -1.17 5.64
C SER A 44 11.59 -0.70 4.28
N ILE A 45 12.47 -0.60 3.27
CA ILE A 45 12.10 -0.22 1.89
C ILE A 45 11.08 -1.19 1.31
N ALA A 46 11.28 -2.51 1.48
CA ALA A 46 10.37 -3.52 0.99
C ALA A 46 8.97 -3.39 1.63
N PHE A 47 8.89 -3.10 2.93
CA PHE A 47 7.60 -2.87 3.61
C PHE A 47 6.92 -1.56 3.20
N MET A 48 7.71 -0.50 2.95
CA MET A 48 7.20 0.75 2.40
C MET A 48 6.59 0.54 1.01
N LEU A 49 7.30 -0.16 0.12
CA LEU A 49 6.81 -0.49 -1.22
C LEU A 49 5.56 -1.37 -1.17
N LEU A 50 5.57 -2.41 -0.33
CA LEU A 50 4.42 -3.28 -0.11
C LEU A 50 3.18 -2.49 0.36
N SER A 51 3.35 -1.59 1.32
CA SER A 51 2.26 -0.76 1.85
C SER A 51 1.64 0.11 0.77
N SER A 52 2.48 0.75 -0.05
CA SER A 52 2.06 1.56 -1.20
C SER A 52 1.30 0.72 -2.24
N ILE A 53 1.82 -0.46 -2.60
CA ILE A 53 1.22 -1.33 -3.61
C ILE A 53 -0.12 -1.90 -3.11
N LEU A 54 -0.20 -2.36 -1.86
CA LEU A 54 -1.45 -2.85 -1.27
C LEU A 54 -2.51 -1.75 -1.18
N PHE A 55 -2.11 -0.53 -0.79
CA PHE A 55 -3.01 0.61 -0.80
C PHE A 55 -3.61 0.81 -2.18
N ARG A 56 -2.79 0.87 -3.23
CA ARG A 56 -3.28 1.08 -4.59
C ARG A 56 -4.12 -0.10 -5.10
N TYR A 57 -3.78 -1.32 -4.71
CA TYR A 57 -4.56 -2.50 -5.08
C TYR A 57 -5.98 -2.49 -4.49
N ILE A 58 -6.14 -1.99 -3.25
CA ILE A 58 -7.41 -1.99 -2.53
C ILE A 58 -8.24 -0.72 -2.79
N ILE A 59 -7.59 0.45 -2.83
CA ILE A 59 -8.23 1.78 -2.88
C ILE A 59 -8.22 2.38 -4.28
N ALA A 60 -7.08 2.36 -4.97
CA ALA A 60 -6.90 3.07 -6.24
C ALA A 60 -7.21 2.21 -7.48
N ASN A 61 -7.54 0.93 -7.28
CA ASN A 61 -7.73 -0.02 -8.36
C ASN A 61 -9.07 0.21 -9.07
N GLU A 62 -9.01 0.34 -10.39
CA GLU A 62 -10.14 0.66 -11.27
C GLU A 62 -11.36 -0.25 -11.07
N ARG A 63 -11.17 -1.54 -10.79
CA ARG A 63 -12.28 -2.49 -10.56
C ARG A 63 -13.04 -2.20 -9.28
N PHE A 64 -12.33 -1.72 -8.26
CA PHE A 64 -12.97 -1.29 -7.02
C PHE A 64 -13.61 0.07 -7.20
N PHE A 65 -12.91 1.00 -7.87
CA PHE A 65 -13.45 2.31 -8.18
C PHE A 65 -14.76 2.23 -8.97
N HIS A 66 -14.83 1.48 -10.09
CA HIS A 66 -16.05 1.35 -10.89
C HIS A 66 -17.19 0.59 -10.19
N ASN A 67 -16.87 -0.35 -9.28
CA ASN A 67 -17.90 -1.05 -8.49
C ASN A 67 -18.44 -0.21 -7.33
N ASP A 68 -17.59 0.63 -6.75
CA ASP A 68 -17.89 1.38 -5.53
C ASP A 68 -18.41 2.80 -5.85
N GLN A 69 -17.95 3.43 -6.94
CA GLN A 69 -18.39 4.76 -7.39
C GLN A 69 -19.92 4.91 -7.52
N PRO A 70 -20.68 4.01 -8.18
CA PRO A 70 -22.13 4.15 -8.30
C PRO A 70 -22.87 3.94 -6.97
N LYS A 71 -22.22 3.35 -5.97
CA LYS A 71 -22.77 3.16 -4.62
C LYS A 71 -22.36 4.28 -3.66
N LEU A 72 -21.42 5.13 -4.05
CA LEU A 72 -20.83 6.13 -3.17
C LEU A 72 -21.79 7.33 -3.06
N THR A 73 -22.24 7.64 -1.85
CA THR A 73 -23.07 8.81 -1.50
C THR A 73 -22.41 9.58 -0.37
N TYR A 74 -22.74 10.86 -0.23
CA TYR A 74 -22.12 11.75 0.76
C TYR A 74 -22.11 11.17 2.19
N GLU A 75 -23.17 10.43 2.53
CA GLU A 75 -23.37 9.77 3.82
C GLU A 75 -22.46 8.56 4.02
N ASN A 76 -22.11 7.82 2.96
CA ASN A 76 -21.34 6.58 3.05
C ASN A 76 -19.84 6.71 2.68
N VAL A 77 -19.37 7.91 2.31
CA VAL A 77 -17.95 8.19 2.02
C VAL A 77 -17.05 7.81 3.20
N VAL A 78 -17.49 8.14 4.42
CA VAL A 78 -16.73 7.84 5.64
C VAL A 78 -16.55 6.33 5.78
N ASP A 79 -17.63 5.57 5.68
CA ASP A 79 -17.62 4.11 5.75
C ASP A 79 -16.76 3.49 4.65
N TYR A 80 -16.82 4.03 3.44
CA TYR A 80 -15.98 3.60 2.32
C TYR A 80 -14.48 3.78 2.63
N VAL A 81 -14.07 5.00 2.97
CA VAL A 81 -12.66 5.33 3.21
C VAL A 81 -12.10 4.55 4.40
N PHE A 82 -12.85 4.47 5.51
CA PHE A 82 -12.43 3.71 6.69
C PHE A 82 -12.35 2.21 6.39
N SER A 83 -13.35 1.65 5.71
CA SER A 83 -13.36 0.21 5.36
C SER A 83 -12.14 -0.18 4.54
N LYS A 84 -11.79 0.64 3.53
CA LYS A 84 -10.66 0.35 2.66
C LYS A 84 -9.33 0.53 3.38
N ASN A 85 -9.17 1.60 4.16
CA ASN A 85 -7.96 1.85 4.94
C ASN A 85 -7.72 0.78 6.00
N ILE A 86 -8.75 0.38 6.75
CA ILE A 86 -8.66 -0.73 7.72
C ILE A 86 -8.26 -2.02 7.01
N CYS A 87 -8.87 -2.32 5.85
CA CYS A 87 -8.51 -3.49 5.05
C CYS A 87 -7.02 -3.45 4.67
N THR A 88 -6.52 -2.34 4.14
CA THR A 88 -5.11 -2.17 3.77
C THR A 88 -4.18 -2.36 4.97
N VAL A 89 -4.46 -1.70 6.10
CA VAL A 89 -3.64 -1.81 7.32
C VAL A 89 -3.61 -3.25 7.83
N VAL A 90 -4.77 -3.92 7.90
CA VAL A 90 -4.86 -5.31 8.35
C VAL A 90 -4.08 -6.24 7.42
N PHE A 91 -4.16 -6.05 6.10
CA PHE A 91 -3.39 -6.85 5.14
C PHE A 91 -1.89 -6.62 5.29
N VAL A 92 -1.43 -5.36 5.36
CA VAL A 92 -0.02 -5.03 5.58
C VAL A 92 0.47 -5.67 6.87
N PHE A 93 -0.28 -5.53 7.97
CA PHE A 93 0.09 -6.09 9.26
C PHE A 93 0.11 -7.63 9.26
N THR A 94 -0.83 -8.27 8.54
CA THR A 94 -0.85 -9.73 8.40
C THR A 94 0.38 -10.23 7.66
N VAL A 95 0.76 -9.58 6.55
CA VAL A 95 1.99 -9.92 5.80
C VAL A 95 3.23 -9.66 6.67
N PHE A 96 3.26 -8.53 7.38
CA PHE A 96 4.33 -8.18 8.31
C PHE A 96 4.54 -9.26 9.39
N MET A 97 3.47 -9.66 10.07
CA MET A 97 3.52 -10.71 11.09
C MET A 97 3.92 -12.07 10.49
N PHE A 98 3.43 -12.40 9.30
CA PHE A 98 3.81 -13.63 8.61
C PHE A 98 5.31 -13.68 8.31
N VAL A 99 5.88 -12.60 7.77
CA VAL A 99 7.31 -12.48 7.46
C VAL A 99 8.16 -12.64 8.73
N ILE A 100 7.75 -12.01 9.83
CA ILE A 100 8.43 -12.13 11.12
C ILE A 100 8.44 -13.59 11.59
N GLN A 101 7.30 -14.28 11.54
CA GLN A 101 7.20 -15.67 12.02
C GLN A 101 8.01 -16.64 11.15
N MET A 102 8.02 -16.45 9.83
CA MET A 102 8.85 -17.24 8.92
C MET A 102 10.34 -17.03 9.19
N THR A 103 10.76 -15.78 9.41
CA THR A 103 12.14 -15.46 9.77
C THR A 103 12.55 -16.17 11.07
N ARG A 104 11.69 -16.10 12.10
CA ARG A 104 11.93 -16.78 13.38
C ARG A 104 12.08 -18.28 13.21
N TYR A 105 11.18 -18.92 12.47
CA TYR A 105 11.21 -20.36 12.23
C TYR A 105 12.50 -20.81 11.53
N LEU A 106 13.01 -19.99 10.59
CA LEU A 106 14.20 -20.34 9.81
C LEU A 106 15.53 -20.02 10.49
N HIS A 107 15.59 -18.98 11.33
CA HIS A 107 16.87 -18.50 11.90
C HIS A 107 17.02 -18.73 13.41
N ASN A 108 16.00 -19.27 14.10
CA ASN A 108 16.02 -19.46 15.56
C ASN A 108 16.38 -18.17 16.34
N ALA A 109 16.16 -17.00 15.74
CA ALA A 109 16.51 -15.71 16.32
C ALA A 109 15.44 -15.26 17.33
N SER A 110 15.88 -14.66 18.44
CA SER A 110 14.99 -14.04 19.43
C SER A 110 14.34 -12.79 18.86
N PHE A 111 13.06 -12.60 19.18
CA PHE A 111 12.27 -11.48 18.74
C PHE A 111 12.69 -10.18 19.47
N ASN A 112 13.09 -9.14 18.72
CA ASN A 112 13.37 -7.81 19.27
C ASN A 112 12.37 -6.77 18.72
N PHE A 113 11.37 -6.41 19.52
CA PHE A 113 10.30 -5.45 19.14
C PHE A 113 10.88 -4.07 18.72
N GLN A 114 12.01 -3.67 19.30
CA GLN A 114 12.67 -2.39 19.00
C GLN A 114 13.33 -2.34 17.62
N ASN A 115 13.50 -3.47 16.93
CA ASN A 115 14.04 -3.46 15.56
C ASN A 115 12.93 -3.29 14.50
N TYR A 116 11.66 -3.35 14.91
CA TYR A 116 10.49 -3.46 14.03
C TYR A 116 9.52 -2.28 14.17
N ASP A 117 9.68 -1.45 15.19
CA ASP A 117 8.86 -0.26 15.44
C ASP A 117 9.06 0.81 14.35
N HIS A 118 10.29 1.00 13.88
CA HIS A 118 10.61 1.91 12.78
C HIS A 118 9.92 1.51 11.48
N ILE A 119 9.80 0.21 11.20
CA ILE A 119 9.09 -0.28 10.01
C ILE A 119 7.60 0.08 10.08
N LEU A 120 6.98 -0.05 11.26
CA LEU A 120 5.58 0.37 11.46
C LEU A 120 5.42 1.87 11.22
N VAL A 121 6.33 2.69 11.75
CA VAL A 121 6.36 4.15 11.53
C VAL A 121 6.44 4.46 10.04
N TYR A 122 7.36 3.82 9.31
CA TYR A 122 7.52 4.05 7.87
C TYR A 122 6.29 3.62 7.08
N CYS A 123 5.65 2.50 7.43
CA CYS A 123 4.41 2.07 6.81
C CYS A 123 3.28 3.09 7.01
N LEU A 124 3.13 3.64 8.23
CA LEU A 124 2.14 4.68 8.52
C LEU A 124 2.39 5.96 7.71
N MET A 125 3.66 6.37 7.57
CA MET A 125 4.03 7.52 6.75
C MET A 125 3.70 7.28 5.27
N VAL A 126 4.01 6.11 4.72
CA VAL A 126 3.68 5.77 3.32
C VAL A 126 2.16 5.72 3.10
N LEU A 127 1.42 5.06 3.99
CA LEU A 127 -0.04 4.98 3.88
C LEU A 127 -0.70 6.36 4.03
N GLY A 128 -0.14 7.25 4.86
CA GLY A 128 -0.57 8.64 4.95
C GLY A 128 -0.37 9.38 3.63
N ALA A 129 0.82 9.28 3.05
CA ALA A 129 1.12 9.92 1.77
C ALA A 129 0.20 9.42 0.64
N GLU A 130 -0.06 8.11 0.55
CA GLU A 130 -0.95 7.56 -0.46
C GLU A 130 -2.40 8.03 -0.27
N ASN A 131 -2.90 8.12 0.97
CA ASN A 131 -4.22 8.72 1.24
C ASN A 131 -4.30 10.18 0.80
N LEU A 132 -3.26 10.97 1.09
CA LEU A 132 -3.21 12.39 0.73
C LEU A 132 -3.15 12.56 -0.79
N LEU A 133 -2.27 11.82 -1.47
CA LEU A 133 -2.12 11.87 -2.92
C LEU A 133 -3.39 11.41 -3.63
N TYR A 134 -3.99 10.30 -3.19
CA TYR A 134 -5.24 9.83 -3.79
C TYR A 134 -6.41 10.76 -3.49
N GLY A 135 -6.42 11.40 -2.32
CA GLY A 135 -7.35 12.47 -2.01
C GLY A 135 -7.23 13.66 -2.97
N ILE A 136 -6.02 14.08 -3.34
CA ILE A 136 -5.83 15.23 -4.24
C ILE A 136 -6.12 14.87 -5.70
N TYR A 137 -5.56 13.77 -6.17
CA TYR A 137 -5.59 13.45 -7.60
C TYR A 137 -6.81 12.64 -8.01
N GLN A 138 -7.41 11.86 -7.10
CA GLN A 138 -8.58 11.00 -7.32
C GLN A 138 -8.52 10.16 -8.61
N THR A 139 -7.31 9.86 -9.09
CA THR A 139 -7.11 9.17 -10.36
C THR A 139 -7.01 7.68 -10.10
N PRO A 140 -7.99 6.87 -10.56
CA PRO A 140 -7.86 5.42 -10.47
C PRO A 140 -6.70 4.95 -11.35
N VAL A 141 -6.04 3.88 -10.93
CA VAL A 141 -4.97 3.24 -11.68
C VAL A 141 -5.59 2.22 -12.65
N PRO A 142 -5.49 2.43 -13.97
CA PRO A 142 -6.12 1.54 -14.94
C PRO A 142 -5.55 0.11 -14.94
N ILE A 143 -6.43 -0.86 -15.18
CA ILE A 143 -6.08 -2.29 -15.18
C ILE A 143 -5.62 -2.75 -16.57
N TYR A 144 -4.55 -3.54 -16.61
CA TYR A 144 -4.26 -4.41 -17.76
C TYR A 144 -5.33 -5.50 -17.86
N ASN A 145 -6.35 -5.34 -18.69
CA ASN A 145 -7.07 -6.50 -19.19
C ASN A 145 -6.14 -7.20 -20.19
N ARG A 146 -5.82 -8.47 -19.92
CA ARG A 146 -5.00 -9.32 -20.79
C ARG A 146 -5.89 -10.35 -21.48
N GLU A 147 -7.03 -9.92 -21.98
CA GLU A 147 -8.02 -10.84 -22.55
C GLU A 147 -7.95 -10.88 -24.09
N GLY A 148 -7.28 -9.93 -24.76
CA GLY A 148 -7.15 -9.90 -26.23
C GLY A 148 -5.72 -9.84 -26.77
N LYS A 149 -5.47 -10.53 -27.91
CA LYS A 149 -4.20 -10.44 -28.67
C LYS A 149 -3.99 -9.06 -29.34
N GLU A 150 -5.04 -8.25 -29.48
CA GLU A 150 -4.98 -6.91 -30.08
C GLU A 150 -4.51 -5.80 -29.12
N GLU A 151 -4.44 -6.04 -27.81
CA GLU A 151 -4.15 -5.01 -26.80
C GLU A 151 -2.65 -4.64 -26.68
N LYS A 152 -1.74 -5.41 -27.30
CA LYS A 152 -0.28 -5.26 -27.13
C LYS A 152 0.32 -3.93 -27.63
N LEU A 153 -0.32 -3.24 -28.58
CA LEU A 153 0.13 -1.92 -29.07
C LEU A 153 -0.47 -0.76 -28.27
N THR A 154 -1.64 -0.95 -27.67
CA THR A 154 -2.24 -0.03 -26.68
C THR A 154 -1.60 -0.17 -25.30
N ASP A 155 -0.99 -1.32 -25.01
CA ASP A 155 -0.31 -1.62 -23.74
C ASP A 155 0.77 -0.59 -23.39
N HIS A 156 1.65 -0.18 -24.30
CA HIS A 156 2.69 0.81 -23.96
C HIS A 156 2.15 2.20 -23.59
N LYS A 157 1.03 2.62 -24.18
CA LYS A 157 0.39 3.90 -23.82
C LYS A 157 -0.29 3.80 -22.45
N ILE A 158 -0.82 2.62 -22.11
CA ILE A 158 -1.42 2.33 -20.80
C ILE A 158 -0.32 2.26 -19.72
N ASP A 159 0.83 1.65 -20.03
CA ASP A 159 2.02 1.61 -19.16
C ASP A 159 2.49 3.01 -18.79
N TRP A 160 2.67 3.88 -19.80
CA TRP A 160 3.14 5.25 -19.56
C TRP A 160 2.13 6.08 -18.76
N LYS A 161 0.84 5.91 -19.05
CA LYS A 161 -0.23 6.57 -18.29
C LYS A 161 -0.26 6.09 -16.83
N ASN A 162 -0.07 4.79 -16.60
CA ASN A 162 0.03 4.20 -15.27
C ASN A 162 1.23 4.73 -14.48
N ILE A 163 2.42 4.75 -15.10
CA ILE A 163 3.63 5.30 -14.48
C ILE A 163 3.41 6.78 -14.13
N LYS A 164 2.81 7.55 -15.03
CA LYS A 164 2.55 8.98 -14.81
C LYS A 164 1.59 9.23 -13.63
N ILE A 165 0.53 8.43 -13.50
CA ILE A 165 -0.41 8.52 -12.36
C ILE A 165 0.29 8.16 -11.04
N GLN A 166 1.22 7.21 -11.08
CA GLN A 166 1.94 6.71 -9.91
C GLN A 166 3.18 7.53 -9.54
N TRP A 167 3.62 8.43 -10.41
CA TRP A 167 4.82 9.24 -10.24
C TRP A 167 4.86 10.02 -8.91
N PRO A 168 3.80 10.72 -8.48
CA PRO A 168 3.83 11.47 -7.23
C PRO A 168 4.13 10.56 -6.02
N SER A 169 3.54 9.38 -6.00
CA SER A 169 3.75 8.42 -4.92
C SER A 169 5.15 7.81 -4.95
N PHE A 170 5.74 7.56 -6.13
CA PHE A 170 7.15 7.13 -6.23
C PHE A 170 8.11 8.22 -5.77
N VAL A 171 7.85 9.48 -6.11
CA VAL A 171 8.64 10.62 -5.62
C VAL A 171 8.57 10.70 -4.09
N MET A 172 7.37 10.61 -3.51
CA MET A 172 7.20 10.61 -2.05
C MET A 172 7.91 9.45 -1.37
N LEU A 173 7.82 8.24 -1.94
CA LEU A 173 8.51 7.07 -1.40
C LEU A 173 10.04 7.22 -1.49
N GLY A 174 10.56 7.80 -2.58
CA GLY A 174 11.97 8.15 -2.72
C GLY A 174 12.43 9.17 -1.69
N LEU A 175 11.64 10.23 -1.45
CA LEU A 175 11.91 11.22 -0.41
C LEU A 175 11.96 10.58 0.98
N TYR A 176 11.03 9.66 1.28
CA TYR A 176 11.05 8.92 2.54
C TYR A 176 12.26 8.00 2.66
N CYS A 177 12.67 7.31 1.58
CA CYS A 177 13.90 6.50 1.62
C CYS A 177 15.12 7.36 1.93
N VAL A 178 15.26 8.54 1.30
CA VAL A 178 16.35 9.48 1.59
C VAL A 178 16.27 9.98 3.04
N THR A 179 15.11 10.45 3.46
CA THR A 179 14.90 11.02 4.80
C THR A 179 15.17 9.98 5.90
N PHE A 180 14.62 8.79 5.76
CA PHE A 180 14.65 7.79 6.82
C PHE A 180 15.93 6.98 6.85
N LEU A 181 16.61 6.78 5.70
CA LEU A 181 17.74 5.85 5.60
C LEU A 181 19.07 6.54 5.33
N ALA A 182 19.07 7.68 4.62
CA ALA A 182 20.31 8.44 4.39
C ALA A 182 20.57 9.46 5.51
N PHE A 183 19.51 10.07 6.04
CA PHE A 183 19.60 11.01 7.18
C PHE A 183 19.29 10.37 8.54
N ASP A 184 19.00 9.06 8.56
CA ASP A 184 18.69 8.28 9.77
C ASP A 184 17.58 8.92 10.63
N PHE A 185 16.63 9.58 9.97
CA PHE A 185 15.52 10.24 10.66
C PHE A 185 14.37 9.26 10.85
N VAL A 186 14.02 8.96 12.10
CA VAL A 186 12.82 8.18 12.41
C VAL A 186 11.79 9.05 13.13
N PRO A 187 10.64 9.34 12.50
CA PRO A 187 9.56 10.04 13.16
C PRO A 187 9.10 9.27 14.40
N HIS A 188 8.70 10.00 15.45
CA HIS A 188 8.03 9.37 16.58
C HIS A 188 6.71 8.72 16.13
N LEU A 189 6.35 7.56 16.70
CA LEU A 189 5.14 6.82 16.34
C LEU A 189 3.88 7.69 16.39
N LEU A 190 3.74 8.51 17.43
CA LEU A 190 2.63 9.46 17.56
C LEU A 190 2.52 10.42 16.37
N THR A 191 3.66 10.93 15.88
CA THR A 191 3.70 11.85 14.73
C THR A 191 3.25 11.13 13.46
N ALA A 192 3.70 9.89 13.24
CA ALA A 192 3.28 9.10 12.09
C ALA A 192 1.78 8.73 12.15
N MET A 193 1.25 8.42 13.34
CA MET A 193 -0.19 8.19 13.54
C MET A 193 -1.00 9.45 13.25
N MET A 194 -0.58 10.61 13.76
CA MET A 194 -1.24 11.89 13.50
C MET A 194 -1.22 12.23 12.01
N TYR A 195 -0.08 12.05 11.35
CA TYR A 195 0.06 12.25 9.91
C TYR A 195 -0.90 11.36 9.11
N TYR A 196 -1.00 10.08 9.47
CA TYR A 196 -1.92 9.14 8.84
C TYR A 196 -3.39 9.55 9.04
N ILE A 197 -3.80 9.88 10.27
CA ILE A 197 -5.18 10.29 10.59
C ILE A 197 -5.56 11.56 9.81
N ILE A 198 -4.70 12.57 9.78
CA ILE A 198 -4.94 13.81 9.04
C ILE A 198 -5.08 13.51 7.54
N SER A 199 -4.23 12.64 7.00
CA SER A 199 -4.29 12.26 5.58
C SER A 199 -5.58 11.53 5.21
N VAL A 200 -6.06 10.63 6.08
CA VAL A 200 -7.37 9.97 5.92
C VAL A 200 -8.50 11.01 5.96
N PHE A 201 -8.44 11.98 6.87
CA PHE A 201 -9.43 13.05 6.95
C PHE A 201 -9.46 13.92 5.68
N ILE A 202 -8.30 14.28 5.15
CA ILE A 202 -8.19 15.01 3.86
C ILE A 202 -8.83 14.20 2.74
N PHE A 203 -8.58 12.89 2.70
CA PHE A 203 -9.17 12.01 1.69
C PHE A 203 -10.71 11.98 1.76
N ILE A 204 -11.27 11.83 2.98
CA ILE A 204 -12.74 11.86 3.19
C ILE A 204 -13.34 13.17 2.68
N ASN A 205 -12.77 14.31 3.06
CA ASN A 205 -13.31 15.61 2.67
C ASN A 205 -13.19 15.87 1.17
N SER A 206 -12.08 15.44 0.56
CA SER A 206 -11.91 15.55 -0.88
C SER A 206 -12.97 14.76 -1.64
N LEU A 207 -13.23 13.50 -1.24
CA LEU A 207 -14.28 12.71 -1.87
C LEU A 207 -15.67 13.32 -1.68
N ARG A 208 -15.97 13.81 -0.47
CA ARG A 208 -17.24 14.50 -0.20
C ARG A 208 -17.44 15.73 -1.08
N SER A 209 -16.40 16.51 -1.36
CA SER A 209 -16.48 17.71 -2.18
C SER A 209 -16.88 17.45 -3.63
N VAL A 210 -16.66 16.22 -4.13
CA VAL A 210 -16.99 15.78 -5.48
C VAL A 210 -18.41 15.21 -5.59
N GLN A 211 -19.06 14.96 -4.44
CA GLN A 211 -20.41 14.38 -4.37
C GLN A 211 -21.51 15.40 -4.07
N VAL A 212 -21.15 16.69 -3.97
CA VAL A 212 -22.08 17.83 -3.88
C VAL A 212 -22.45 18.29 -5.27
#